data_AF-A0A968D0E7-F1
#
_entry.id   AF-A0A968D0E7-F1
#
_cell.length_a   1.000
_cell.length_b   1.000
_cell.length_c   1.000
_cell.angle_alpha   90.00
_cell.angle_beta   90.00
_cell.angle_gamma   90.00
#
_symmetry.space_group_name_H-M   'P 1'
#
loop_
_entity.id
_entity.type
_entity.pdbx_description
1 polymer ?
#
loop_
_entity_poly.entity_id
_entity_poly.type
_entity_poly.pdbx_seq_one_letter_code
_entity_poly.pdbx_strand_id
1 'polypeptide(L)'
;MDEVGEREGRGYTVNLPFPFRTPDKVYLKAFDQIVIPITQQYKPELVLVSVGFDGYYADPVGALSLSVHIYAKDFLQNFELGISILQWKTRGNFGGRIPS
;
A
#
# COMPACT_ATOMS: atom_id res chain seq x y z
N MET A 1 3.81 -19.69 -0.68
CA MET A 1 3.44 -18.28 -0.91
C MET A 1 2.20 -18.33 -1.78
N ASP A 2 1.06 -18.69 -1.17
CA ASP A 2 -0.10 -19.18 -1.94
C ASP A 2 -1.43 -18.66 -1.38
N GLU A 3 -1.37 -17.80 -0.36
CA GLU A 3 -2.57 -17.24 0.25
C GLU A 3 -3.00 -15.98 -0.51
N VAL A 4 -4.11 -16.10 -1.24
CA VAL A 4 -4.68 -15.06 -2.11
C VAL A 4 -6.15 -14.81 -1.79
N GLY A 5 -6.58 -15.23 -0.59
CA GLY A 5 -8.00 -15.32 -0.22
C GLY A 5 -8.66 -16.58 -0.78
N GLU A 6 -9.90 -16.83 -0.34
CA GLU A 6 -10.66 -18.03 -0.66
C GLU A 6 -12.08 -17.70 -1.13
N ARG A 7 -12.68 -18.63 -1.88
CA ARG A 7 -14.05 -18.51 -2.40
C ARG A 7 -14.21 -17.17 -3.16
N GLU A 8 -15.25 -16.40 -2.87
CA GLU A 8 -15.51 -15.08 -3.45
C GLU A 8 -14.41 -14.05 -3.16
N GLY A 9 -13.58 -14.27 -2.13
CA GLY A 9 -12.45 -13.41 -1.78
C GLY A 9 -11.14 -13.77 -2.50
N ARG A 10 -11.13 -14.80 -3.35
CA ARG A 10 -9.92 -15.20 -4.08
C ARG A 10 -9.50 -14.10 -5.06
N GLY A 11 -8.23 -13.68 -4.97
CA GLY A 11 -7.67 -12.58 -5.75
C GLY A 11 -7.79 -11.20 -5.09
N TYR A 12 -8.45 -11.10 -3.93
CA TYR A 12 -8.62 -9.85 -3.18
C TYR A 12 -7.67 -9.72 -1.97
N THR A 13 -6.89 -10.77 -1.67
CA THR A 13 -5.79 -10.69 -0.70
C THR A 13 -4.46 -10.65 -1.44
N VAL A 14 -3.65 -9.64 -1.17
CA VAL A 14 -2.29 -9.52 -1.71
C VAL A 14 -1.31 -9.37 -0.56
N ASN A 15 -0.50 -10.42 -0.35
CA ASN A 15 0.54 -10.46 0.67
C ASN A 15 1.89 -10.08 0.06
N LEU A 16 2.60 -9.10 0.67
CA LEU A 16 3.92 -8.66 0.25
C LEU A 16 5.00 -9.10 1.26
N PRO A 17 5.61 -10.28 1.10
CA PRO A 17 6.69 -10.70 1.98
C PRO A 17 7.93 -9.87 1.74
N PHE A 18 8.35 -9.12 2.74
CA PHE A 18 9.61 -8.41 2.69
C PHE A 18 10.75 -9.31 3.16
N PRO A 19 11.90 -9.33 2.46
CA PRO A 19 13.11 -9.93 2.97
C PRO A 19 13.54 -9.33 4.31
N PHE A 20 14.28 -10.12 5.11
CA PHE A 20 14.86 -9.64 6.36
C PHE A 20 15.67 -8.35 6.14
N ARG A 21 15.48 -7.37 7.03
CA ARG A 21 16.12 -6.04 6.99
C ARG A 21 15.85 -5.25 5.71
N THR A 22 14.64 -5.39 5.17
CA THR A 22 14.18 -4.54 4.07
C THR A 22 14.32 -3.06 4.42
N PRO A 23 15.01 -2.26 3.58
CA PRO A 23 15.15 -0.82 3.79
C PRO A 23 13.99 -0.04 3.16
N ASP A 24 13.84 1.21 3.59
CA ASP A 24 12.85 2.18 3.08
C ASP A 24 12.65 2.15 1.57
N LYS A 25 13.75 2.16 0.80
CA LYS A 25 13.68 2.21 -0.67
C LYS A 25 12.97 0.99 -1.29
N VAL A 26 13.07 -0.18 -0.67
CA VAL A 26 12.44 -1.41 -1.17
C VAL A 26 10.96 -1.43 -0.77
N TYR A 27 10.66 -0.97 0.44
CA TYR A 27 9.27 -0.79 0.90
C TYR A 27 8.50 0.19 0.00
N LEU A 28 9.05 1.39 -0.23
CA LEU A 28 8.43 2.39 -1.11
C LEU A 28 8.29 1.90 -2.54
N LYS A 29 9.31 1.19 -3.06
CA LYS A 29 9.22 0.60 -4.40
C LYS A 29 8.09 -0.42 -4.51
N ALA A 30 7.86 -1.23 -3.48
CA ALA A 30 6.73 -2.17 -3.47
C ALA A 30 5.38 -1.43 -3.41
N PHE A 31 5.31 -0.33 -2.65
CA PHE A 31 4.13 0.53 -2.63
C PHE A 31 3.82 1.09 -4.03
N ASP A 32 4.80 1.73 -4.67
CA ASP A 32 4.64 2.36 -5.97
C ASP A 32 4.32 1.35 -7.09
N GLN A 33 4.98 0.18 -7.07
CA GLN A 33 4.90 -0.79 -8.17
C GLN A 33 3.78 -1.82 -8.00
N ILE A 34 3.24 -1.99 -6.80
CA ILE A 34 2.26 -3.05 -6.50
C ILE A 34 1.01 -2.47 -5.87
N VAL A 35 1.13 -1.76 -4.75
CA VAL A 35 -0.03 -1.23 -4.01
C VAL A 35 -0.82 -0.25 -4.87
N ILE A 36 -0.16 0.77 -5.45
CA ILE A 36 -0.83 1.76 -6.29
C ILE A 36 -1.57 1.10 -7.47
N PRO A 37 -0.94 0.27 -8.33
CA PRO A 37 -1.65 -0.38 -9.44
C PRO A 37 -2.84 -1.23 -9.01
N ILE A 38 -2.72 -2.00 -7.91
CA ILE A 38 -3.82 -2.83 -7.41
C ILE A 38 -4.96 -1.94 -6.93
N THR A 39 -4.68 -0.88 -6.19
CA THR A 39 -5.71 0.07 -5.73
C THR A 39 -6.43 0.73 -6.92
N GLN A 40 -5.69 1.09 -7.98
CA GLN A 40 -6.27 1.64 -9.20
C GLN A 40 -7.17 0.63 -9.92
N GLN A 41 -6.82 -0.66 -9.91
CA GLN A 41 -7.62 -1.74 -10.49
C GLN A 41 -8.87 -2.03 -9.65
N TYR A 42 -8.71 -2.11 -8.34
CA TYR A 42 -9.78 -2.45 -7.40
C TYR A 42 -10.81 -1.31 -7.25
N LYS A 43 -10.36 -0.05 -7.36
CA LYS A 43 -11.20 1.16 -7.24
C LYS A 43 -12.02 1.18 -5.93
N PRO A 44 -11.35 1.13 -4.76
CA PRO A 44 -12.05 1.14 -3.48
C PRO A 44 -12.80 2.46 -3.29
N GLU A 45 -13.88 2.44 -2.50
CA GLU A 45 -14.59 3.65 -2.08
C GLU A 45 -14.09 4.21 -0.75
N LEU A 46 -13.36 3.38 0.00
CA LEU A 46 -12.77 3.68 1.30
C LEU A 46 -11.42 2.97 1.40
N VAL A 47 -10.41 3.69 1.91
CA VAL A 47 -9.11 3.12 2.25
C VAL A 47 -8.98 3.11 3.77
N LEU A 48 -8.73 1.92 4.32
CA LEU A 48 -8.38 1.76 5.73
C LEU A 48 -6.91 1.35 5.80
N VAL A 49 -6.13 2.09 6.58
CA VAL A 49 -4.70 1.83 6.76
C VAL A 49 -4.44 1.44 8.21
N SER A 50 -3.86 0.26 8.42
CA SER A 50 -3.33 -0.14 9.72
C SER A 50 -1.85 0.29 9.76
N VAL A 51 -1.55 1.32 10.55
CA VAL A 51 -0.19 1.88 10.65
C VAL A 51 0.53 1.26 11.85
N GLY A 52 1.28 0.18 11.59
CA GLY A 52 2.21 -0.42 12.56
C GLY A 52 3.58 0.26 12.52
N PHE A 53 4.22 0.42 13.69
CA PHE A 53 5.58 0.97 13.81
C PHE A 53 6.65 -0.08 14.15
N ASP A 54 6.24 -1.35 14.17
CA ASP A 54 7.09 -2.52 14.46
C ASP A 54 8.08 -2.84 13.33
N GLY A 55 7.98 -2.19 12.16
CA GLY A 55 8.98 -2.27 11.10
C GLY A 55 10.26 -1.45 11.34
N TYR A 56 10.35 -0.71 12.45
CA TYR A 56 11.46 0.20 12.74
C TYR A 56 12.75 -0.58 12.96
N TYR A 57 13.90 -0.08 12.47
CA TYR A 57 15.16 -0.83 12.47
C TYR A 57 15.65 -1.24 13.87
N ALA A 58 15.19 -0.57 14.93
CA ALA A 58 15.53 -0.90 16.31
C ALA A 58 14.39 -1.59 17.07
N ASP A 59 13.31 -1.97 16.38
CA ASP A 59 12.25 -2.78 16.97
C ASP A 59 12.79 -4.19 17.28
N PRO A 60 12.61 -4.71 18.51
CA PRO A 60 13.16 -6.00 18.92
C PRO A 60 12.39 -7.21 18.38
N VAL A 61 11.20 -7.00 17.81
CA VAL A 61 10.30 -8.04 17.28
C VAL A 61 10.25 -7.99 15.75
N GLY A 62 10.33 -6.78 15.18
CA GLY A 62 10.31 -6.49 13.76
C GLY A 62 11.47 -7.10 12.98
N ALA A 63 11.16 -7.59 11.78
CA ALA A 63 12.14 -8.15 10.85
C ALA A 63 12.57 -7.17 9.75
N LEU A 64 12.10 -5.91 9.80
CA LEU A 64 12.40 -4.88 8.80
C LEU A 64 13.49 -3.92 9.31
N SER A 65 14.06 -3.13 8.40
CA SER A 65 15.10 -2.15 8.72
C SER A 65 14.66 -0.76 8.29
N LEU A 66 13.44 -0.37 8.68
CA LEU A 66 12.87 0.90 8.26
C LEU A 66 13.33 2.06 9.14
N SER A 67 13.53 3.23 8.53
CA SER A 67 13.80 4.47 9.25
C SER A 67 12.51 5.10 9.77
N VAL A 68 12.59 5.97 10.77
CA VAL A 68 11.43 6.72 11.26
C VAL A 68 10.76 7.59 10.17
N HIS A 69 11.53 8.02 9.17
CA HIS A 69 11.03 8.84 8.07
C HIS A 69 10.04 8.08 7.19
N ILE A 70 10.10 6.74 7.15
CA ILE A 70 9.19 5.95 6.33
C ILE A 70 7.75 6.18 6.76
N TYR A 71 7.48 6.30 8.06
CA TYR A 71 6.11 6.35 8.57
C TYR A 71 5.40 7.64 8.17
N ALA A 72 6.13 8.76 8.15
CA ALA A 72 5.60 10.00 7.62
C ALA A 72 5.34 9.90 6.11
N LYS A 73 6.24 9.27 5.34
CA LYS A 73 6.06 9.08 3.90
C LYS A 73 4.91 8.14 3.57
N ASP A 74 4.82 7.01 4.25
CA ASP A 74 3.76 6.02 4.11
C ASP A 74 2.40 6.67 4.40
N PHE A 75 2.29 7.46 5.48
CA PHE A 75 1.08 8.21 5.78
C PHE A 75 0.71 9.18 4.64
N LEU A 76 1.66 9.98 4.14
CA LEU A 76 1.42 10.93 3.05
C LEU A 76 1.00 10.22 1.75
N GLN A 77 1.66 9.13 1.38
CA GLN A 77 1.30 8.36 0.18
C GLN A 77 -0.11 7.77 0.29
N ASN A 78 -0.45 7.18 1.43
CA ASN A 78 -1.79 6.66 1.67
C ASN A 78 -2.86 7.77 1.65
N PHE A 79 -2.55 8.94 2.21
CA PHE A 79 -3.44 10.09 2.20
C PHE A 79 -3.68 10.62 0.79
N GLU A 80 -2.61 10.79 -0.01
CA GLU A 80 -2.69 11.20 -1.42
C GLU A 80 -3.47 10.18 -2.25
N LEU A 81 -3.23 8.89 -2.03
CA LEU A 81 -3.98 7.82 -2.68
C LEU A 81 -5.49 7.93 -2.35
N GLY A 82 -5.84 8.14 -1.08
CA GLY A 82 -7.22 8.38 -0.65
C GLY A 82 -7.86 9.58 -1.35
N ILE A 83 -7.15 10.71 -1.45
CA ILE A 83 -7.62 11.88 -2.21
C ILE A 83 -7.82 11.53 -3.69
N SER A 84 -6.88 10.82 -4.31
CA SER A 84 -6.98 10.46 -5.74
C SER A 84 -8.22 9.62 -6.04
N ILE A 85 -8.57 8.71 -5.14
CA ILE A 85 -9.77 7.87 -5.21
C ILE A 85 -11.03 8.73 -5.12
N LEU A 86 -11.09 9.66 -4.16
CA LEU A 86 -12.23 10.56 -3.99
C LEU A 86 -12.40 11.50 -5.19
N GLN A 87 -11.30 12.03 -5.73
CA GLN A 87 -11.31 12.87 -6.92
C GLN A 87 -11.79 12.09 -8.15
N TRP A 88 -11.36 10.84 -8.31
CA TRP A 88 -11.86 9.98 -9.39
C TRP A 88 -13.39 9.77 -9.28
N LYS A 89 -13.89 9.53 -8.07
CA LYS A 89 -15.34 9.38 -7.82
C LYS A 89 -16.14 10.63 -8.14
N THR A 90 -15.66 11.80 -7.73
CA THR A 90 -16.33 13.09 -7.99
C THR A 90 -16.26 13.52 -9.45
N ARG A 91 -15.23 13.10 -10.20
CA ARG A 91 -15.05 13.44 -11.63
C ARG A 91 -15.78 12.50 -12.59
N GLY A 92 -16.31 11.37 -12.14
CA GLY A 92 -17.26 10.49 -12.85
C GLY A 92 -17.08 10.31 -14.37
N ASN A 93 -16.72 9.10 -14.81
CA ASN A 93 -17.12 8.58 -16.12
C ASN A 93 -16.54 9.20 -17.42
N PHE A 94 -15.30 9.72 -17.42
CA PHE A 94 -14.57 9.96 -18.68
C PHE A 94 -13.19 9.29 -18.68
N GLY A 95 -13.14 7.95 -18.75
CA GLY A 95 -12.03 7.15 -19.31
C GLY A 95 -10.56 7.43 -18.89
N GLY A 96 -10.28 8.24 -17.87
CA GLY A 96 -8.93 8.70 -17.54
C GLY A 96 -8.23 7.80 -16.53
N ARG A 97 -7.00 7.39 -16.85
CA ARG A 97 -6.05 6.74 -15.93
C ARG A 97 -5.78 7.65 -14.72
N ILE A 98 -5.62 7.02 -13.55
CA ILE A 98 -5.08 7.68 -12.36
C ILE A 98 -3.63 8.08 -12.68
N PRO A 99 -3.23 9.35 -12.50
CA PRO A 99 -1.89 9.80 -12.86
C PRO A 99 -0.84 9.01 -12.07
N SER A 100 0.18 8.55 -12.82
CA SER A 100 1.38 7.84 -12.34
C SER A 100 2.29 8.71 -11.51
#